data_AF-A0A3C0GQB2-F1
#
_entry.id   AF-A0A3C0GQB2-F1
#
_cell.length_a   1.000
_cell.length_b   1.000
_cell.length_c   1.000
_cell.angle_alpha   90.00
_cell.angle_beta   90.00
_cell.angle_gamma   90.00
#
_symmetry.space_group_name_H-M   'P 1'
#
loop_
_entity.id
_entity.type
_entity.pdbx_description
1 polymer ?
#
loop_
_entity_poly.entity_id
_entity_poly.type
_entity_poly.pdbx_seq_one_letter_code
_entity_poly.pdbx_strand_id
1 'polypeptide(L)'
;QHGDLLCTDDVAYQQFRAQTRDPQFQAQFLSQPLAARIAFAQKARDASQARQSEMKQDDRSTFETVTDVAPAEVDATFARHGVDTMIHGHTHRPAIHALQAGGRDCTRIVLGDWYEQGSVLRVTPQGWTLDTLKR
;
A
#
# COMPACT_ATOMS: atom_id res chain seq x y z
N GLN A 1 2.28 0.39 -9.33
CA GLN A 1 3.08 0.77 -8.14
C GLN A 1 2.74 -0.13 -6.96
N HIS A 2 3.44 -0.07 -5.81
CA HIS A 2 3.08 -0.91 -4.65
C HIS A 2 1.78 -0.42 -3.97
N GLY A 3 1.63 0.88 -3.72
CA GLY A 3 0.39 1.50 -3.23
C GLY A 3 0.53 2.18 -1.86
N ASP A 4 1.56 1.84 -1.10
CA ASP A 4 1.91 2.42 0.20
C ASP A 4 2.08 3.94 0.20
N LEU A 5 2.52 4.50 -0.92
CA LEU A 5 2.67 5.95 -1.12
C LEU A 5 1.34 6.71 -1.17
N LEU A 6 0.25 6.02 -1.48
CA LEU A 6 -1.08 6.63 -1.57
C LEU A 6 -1.75 6.75 -0.19
N CYS A 7 -1.25 6.05 0.83
CA CYS A 7 -1.80 6.04 2.19
C CYS A 7 -1.24 7.20 3.02
N THR A 8 -1.45 8.45 2.57
CA THR A 8 -0.85 9.63 3.19
C THR A 8 -1.44 9.96 4.57
N ASP A 9 -2.62 9.45 4.87
CA ASP A 9 -3.30 9.68 6.15
C ASP A 9 -2.68 8.84 7.30
N ASP A 10 -1.98 7.74 6.99
CA ASP A 10 -1.14 7.03 7.99
C ASP A 10 0.21 7.73 8.15
N VAL A 11 0.17 8.90 8.80
CA VAL A 11 1.34 9.77 9.01
C VAL A 11 2.51 9.02 9.65
N ALA A 12 2.27 8.20 10.66
CA ALA A 12 3.35 7.48 11.33
C ALA A 12 3.93 6.35 10.44
N TYR A 13 3.12 5.70 9.60
CA TYR A 13 3.65 4.82 8.56
C TYR A 13 4.50 5.60 7.55
N GLN A 14 4.05 6.76 7.08
CA GLN A 14 4.81 7.58 6.13
C GLN A 14 6.13 8.08 6.71
N GLN A 15 6.18 8.42 7.99
CA GLN A 15 7.42 8.78 8.71
C GLN A 15 8.39 7.58 8.78
N PHE A 16 7.91 6.41 9.19
CA PHE A 16 8.73 5.20 9.24
C PHE A 16 9.23 4.79 7.85
N ARG A 17 8.38 4.92 6.83
CA ARG A 17 8.74 4.69 5.44
C ARG A 17 9.83 5.66 4.97
N ALA A 18 9.73 6.94 5.31
CA ALA A 18 10.75 7.94 4.97
C ALA A 18 12.09 7.59 5.63
N GLN A 19 12.09 7.26 6.92
CA GLN A 19 13.29 6.81 7.64
C GLN A 19 13.93 5.57 7.01
N THR A 20 13.14 4.53 6.73
CA THR A 20 13.67 3.26 6.19
C THR A 20 14.12 3.33 4.72
N ARG A 21 13.73 4.39 4.01
CA ARG A 21 14.16 4.68 2.64
C ARG A 21 15.31 5.70 2.57
N ASP A 22 15.70 6.29 3.70
CA ASP A 22 16.88 7.14 3.77
C ASP A 22 18.15 6.32 3.44
N PRO A 23 18.96 6.73 2.44
CA PRO A 23 20.19 6.02 2.09
C PRO A 23 21.18 5.87 3.26
N GLN A 24 21.25 6.84 4.16
CA GLN A 24 22.11 6.77 5.35
C GLN A 24 21.60 5.73 6.34
N PHE A 25 20.28 5.69 6.57
CA PHE A 25 19.67 4.65 7.39
C PHE A 25 19.92 3.26 6.80
N GLN A 26 19.72 3.10 5.49
CA GLN A 26 19.96 1.83 4.81
C GLN A 26 21.42 1.40 4.92
N ALA A 27 22.38 2.30 4.71
CA ALA A 27 23.80 1.99 4.87
C ALA A 27 24.14 1.56 6.30
N GLN A 28 23.67 2.29 7.31
CA GLN A 28 23.90 1.97 8.72
C GLN A 28 23.23 0.67 9.14
N PHE A 29 22.00 0.42 8.67
CA PHE A 29 21.27 -0.82 8.95
C PHE A 29 21.97 -2.02 8.32
N LEU A 30 22.39 -1.90 7.05
CA LEU A 30 23.07 -2.97 6.31
C LEU A 30 24.49 -3.24 6.81
N SER A 31 25.14 -2.28 7.49
CA SER A 31 26.44 -2.50 8.13
C SER A 31 26.35 -3.29 9.44
N GLN A 32 25.15 -3.50 10.00
CA GLN A 32 24.97 -4.27 11.23
C GLN A 32 25.10 -5.79 10.99
N PRO A 33 25.55 -6.56 12.00
CA PRO A 33 25.51 -8.02 11.96
C PRO A 33 24.10 -8.54 11.65
N LEU A 34 24.00 -9.68 10.96
CA LEU A 34 22.73 -10.28 10.57
C LEU A 34 21.77 -10.46 11.77
N ALA A 35 22.28 -10.92 12.91
CA ALA A 35 21.48 -11.11 14.12
C ALA A 35 20.83 -9.79 14.60
N ALA A 36 21.56 -8.67 14.54
CA ALA A 36 21.03 -7.37 14.90
C ALA A 36 19.92 -6.91 13.92
N ARG A 37 20.11 -7.14 12.61
CA ARG A 37 19.09 -6.84 11.59
C ARG A 37 17.81 -7.66 11.78
N ILE A 38 17.95 -8.96 12.10
CA ILE A 38 16.81 -9.85 12.40
C ILE A 38 16.07 -9.36 13.65
N ALA A 39 16.79 -9.07 14.74
CA ALA A 39 16.19 -8.58 15.98
C ALA A 39 15.46 -7.26 15.79
N PHE A 40 16.05 -6.31 15.06
CA PHE A 40 15.40 -5.05 14.70
C PHE A 40 14.13 -5.29 13.88
N ALA A 41 14.19 -6.12 12.82
CA ALA A 41 13.06 -6.38 11.96
C ALA A 41 11.90 -7.07 12.70
N GLN A 42 12.20 -7.96 13.66
CA GLN A 42 11.19 -8.57 14.51
C GLN A 42 10.51 -7.52 15.40
N LYS A 43 11.29 -6.71 16.11
CA LYS A 43 10.76 -5.63 16.95
C LYS A 43 9.89 -4.65 16.17
N ALA A 44 10.31 -4.29 14.94
CA ALA A 44 9.53 -3.41 14.07
C ALA A 44 8.20 -4.04 13.63
N ARG A 45 8.19 -5.35 13.29
CA ARG A 45 6.94 -6.07 12.98
C ARG A 45 6.01 -6.13 14.18
N ASP A 46 6.52 -6.45 15.37
CA ASP A 46 5.72 -6.56 16.60
C ASP A 46 5.09 -5.20 16.94
N ALA A 47 5.87 -4.12 16.87
CA ALA A 47 5.38 -2.76 17.11
C ALA A 47 4.31 -2.34 16.08
N SER A 48 4.49 -2.69 14.81
CA SER A 48 3.49 -2.43 13.77
C SER A 48 2.19 -3.20 14.01
N GLN A 49 2.27 -4.48 14.39
CA GLN A 49 1.10 -5.30 14.67
C GLN A 49 0.35 -4.82 15.91
N ALA A 50 1.07 -4.43 16.96
CA ALA A 50 0.48 -3.85 18.17
C ALA A 50 -0.29 -2.56 17.84
N ARG A 51 0.34 -1.60 17.14
CA ARG A 51 -0.30 -0.35 16.73
C ARG A 51 -1.56 -0.60 15.88
N GLN A 52 -1.49 -1.49 14.89
CA GLN A 52 -2.67 -1.81 14.07
C GLN A 52 -3.80 -2.45 14.91
N SER A 53 -3.44 -3.28 15.89
CA SER A 53 -4.42 -3.91 16.78
C SER A 53 -5.08 -2.88 17.69
N GLU A 54 -4.31 -1.95 18.24
CA GLU A 54 -4.80 -0.82 19.05
C GLU A 54 -5.75 0.06 18.23
N MET A 55 -5.37 0.49 17.02
CA MET A 55 -6.23 1.29 16.15
C MET A 55 -7.56 0.60 15.82
N LYS A 56 -7.53 -0.73 15.59
CA LYS A 56 -8.76 -1.51 15.34
C LYS A 56 -9.67 -1.62 16.56
N GLN A 57 -9.09 -1.64 17.76
CA GLN A 57 -9.85 -1.72 19.02
C GLN A 57 -10.46 -0.37 19.40
N ASP A 58 -9.77 0.73 19.11
CA ASP A 58 -10.23 2.09 19.39
C ASP A 58 -11.34 2.52 18.43
N ASP A 59 -11.03 2.59 17.12
CA ASP A 59 -12.01 2.87 16.07
C ASP A 59 -11.64 2.13 14.77
N ARG A 60 -12.38 1.05 14.51
CA ARG A 60 -12.20 0.23 13.31
C ARG A 60 -12.45 1.02 12.02
N SER A 61 -13.37 1.97 12.00
CA SER A 61 -13.66 2.81 10.83
C SER A 61 -12.49 3.74 10.54
N THR A 62 -11.93 4.34 11.58
CA THR A 62 -10.70 5.14 11.46
C THR A 62 -9.54 4.28 10.95
N PHE A 63 -9.36 3.07 11.49
CA PHE A 63 -8.32 2.15 11.00
C PHE A 63 -8.49 1.85 9.50
N GLU A 64 -9.71 1.50 9.07
CA GLU A 64 -10.00 1.19 7.66
C GLU A 64 -9.72 2.38 6.75
N THR A 65 -10.08 3.60 7.18
CA THR A 65 -9.85 4.85 6.43
C THR A 65 -8.37 5.21 6.35
N VAL A 66 -7.68 5.25 7.49
CA VAL A 66 -6.27 5.68 7.59
C VAL A 66 -5.33 4.72 6.88
N THR A 67 -5.67 3.43 6.84
CA THR A 67 -4.88 2.39 6.14
C THR A 67 -5.32 2.16 4.70
N ASP A 68 -6.22 2.97 4.16
CA ASP A 68 -6.54 2.99 2.74
C ASP A 68 -5.84 4.14 2.02
N VAL A 69 -6.03 4.21 0.71
CA VAL A 69 -5.49 5.30 -0.10
C VAL A 69 -6.23 6.61 0.22
N ALA A 70 -5.49 7.71 0.32
CA ALA A 70 -6.07 9.04 0.43
C ALA A 70 -6.57 9.47 -0.97
N PRO A 71 -7.86 9.82 -1.15
CA PRO A 71 -8.41 10.19 -2.45
C PRO A 71 -7.66 11.34 -3.13
N ALA A 72 -7.23 12.34 -2.35
CA ALA A 72 -6.47 13.48 -2.87
C ALA A 72 -5.10 13.06 -3.44
N GLU A 73 -4.40 12.10 -2.82
CA GLU A 73 -3.12 11.62 -3.35
C GLU A 73 -3.31 10.73 -4.58
N VAL A 74 -4.43 10.00 -4.67
CA VAL A 74 -4.82 9.27 -5.89
C VAL A 74 -4.98 10.24 -7.06
N ASP A 75 -5.76 11.32 -6.88
CA ASP A 75 -5.97 12.34 -7.91
C ASP A 75 -4.67 13.04 -8.31
N ALA A 76 -3.87 13.43 -7.32
CA ALA A 76 -2.57 14.05 -7.55
C ALA A 76 -1.61 13.11 -8.30
N THR A 77 -1.65 11.81 -8.02
CA THR A 77 -0.83 10.80 -8.71
C THR A 77 -1.23 10.67 -10.18
N PHE A 78 -2.53 10.61 -10.48
CA PHE A 78 -3.03 10.59 -11.87
C PHE A 78 -2.61 11.84 -12.63
N ALA A 79 -2.76 13.03 -12.03
CA ALA A 79 -2.36 14.29 -12.64
C ALA A 79 -0.84 14.36 -12.87
N ARG A 80 -0.04 13.97 -11.87
CA ARG A 80 1.43 13.99 -11.93
C ARG A 80 1.99 13.12 -13.05
N HIS A 81 1.43 11.94 -13.23
CA HIS A 81 1.95 10.98 -14.22
C HIS A 81 1.23 11.04 -15.57
N GLY A 82 0.12 11.76 -15.67
CA GLY A 82 -0.64 11.91 -16.92
C GLY A 82 -1.32 10.63 -17.40
N VAL A 83 -1.38 9.58 -16.57
CA VAL A 83 -2.03 8.30 -16.91
C VAL A 83 -3.54 8.34 -16.68
N ASP A 84 -4.26 7.41 -17.29
CA ASP A 84 -5.69 7.15 -17.05
C ASP A 84 -5.91 5.87 -16.23
N THR A 85 -4.91 5.00 -16.12
CA THR A 85 -5.00 3.71 -15.45
C THR A 85 -3.86 3.54 -14.45
N MET A 86 -4.20 3.19 -13.21
CA MET A 86 -3.24 2.93 -12.15
C MET A 86 -3.49 1.55 -11.52
N ILE A 87 -2.46 0.72 -11.48
CA ILE A 87 -2.48 -0.59 -10.81
C ILE A 87 -1.62 -0.51 -9.54
N HIS A 88 -2.19 -0.90 -8.41
CA HIS A 88 -1.45 -1.02 -7.14
C HIS A 88 -1.94 -2.18 -6.28
N GLY A 89 -1.23 -2.47 -5.18
CA GLY A 89 -1.64 -3.41 -4.14
C GLY A 89 -1.62 -2.70 -2.78
N HIS A 90 -0.89 -3.27 -1.82
CA HIS A 90 -0.66 -2.75 -0.46
C HIS A 90 -1.89 -2.74 0.47
N THR A 91 -3.04 -2.26 0.01
CA THR A 91 -4.24 -2.13 0.85
C THR A 91 -4.98 -3.44 1.07
N HIS A 92 -4.71 -4.45 0.25
CA HIS A 92 -5.33 -5.78 0.32
C HIS A 92 -6.86 -5.77 0.13
N ARG A 93 -7.37 -4.75 -0.57
CA ARG A 93 -8.80 -4.54 -0.87
C ARG A 93 -9.04 -4.68 -2.38
N PRO A 94 -9.09 -5.91 -2.94
CA PRO A 94 -9.17 -6.11 -4.39
C PRO A 94 -10.41 -5.46 -4.99
N ALA A 95 -10.21 -4.54 -5.94
CA ALA A 95 -11.29 -3.78 -6.56
C ALA A 95 -10.83 -3.09 -7.86
N ILE A 96 -11.80 -2.79 -8.72
CA ILE A 96 -11.62 -1.90 -9.88
C ILE A 96 -12.49 -0.67 -9.62
N HIS A 97 -11.86 0.49 -9.44
CA HIS A 97 -12.54 1.75 -9.20
C HIS A 97 -12.50 2.60 -10.47
N ALA A 98 -13.67 2.97 -11.00
CA ALA A 98 -13.80 4.06 -11.96
C ALA A 98 -13.89 5.38 -11.18
N LEU A 99 -13.15 6.41 -11.61
CA LEU A 99 -13.09 7.70 -10.94
C LEU A 99 -12.79 8.84 -11.94
N GLN A 100 -13.04 10.08 -11.51
CA GLN A 100 -12.58 11.28 -12.21
C GLN A 100 -11.31 11.80 -11.55
N ALA A 101 -10.23 11.98 -12.31
CA ALA A 101 -9.01 12.61 -11.82
C ALA A 101 -8.46 13.61 -12.84
N GLY A 102 -8.31 14.86 -12.44
CA GLY A 102 -7.84 15.93 -13.34
C GLY A 102 -8.75 16.17 -14.55
N GLY A 103 -10.08 15.99 -14.38
CA GLY A 103 -11.08 16.16 -15.44
C GLY A 103 -11.10 15.06 -16.50
N ARG A 104 -10.53 13.89 -16.21
CA ARG A 104 -10.48 12.72 -17.10
C ARG A 104 -11.08 11.50 -16.41
N ASP A 105 -11.71 10.63 -17.20
CA ASP A 105 -12.05 9.28 -16.79
C ASP A 105 -10.77 8.51 -16.46
N CYS A 106 -10.69 7.95 -15.26
CA CYS A 106 -9.56 7.17 -14.78
C CYS A 106 -10.03 5.86 -14.15
N THR A 107 -9.13 4.87 -14.14
CA THR A 107 -9.33 3.56 -13.53
C THR A 107 -8.23 3.26 -12.52
N ARG A 108 -8.59 2.97 -11.27
CA ARG A 108 -7.67 2.48 -10.23
C ARG A 108 -7.96 1.02 -9.92
N ILE A 109 -6.99 0.16 -10.17
CA ILE A 109 -7.09 -1.29 -9.95
C ILE A 109 -6.24 -1.68 -8.74
N VAL A 110 -6.89 -2.31 -7.76
CA VAL A 110 -6.26 -2.79 -6.52
C VAL A 110 -6.12 -4.30 -6.59
N LEU A 111 -4.90 -4.80 -6.45
CA LEU A 111 -4.60 -6.22 -6.33
C LEU A 111 -4.94 -6.74 -4.94
N GLY A 112 -5.45 -7.98 -4.88
CA GLY A 112 -5.67 -8.68 -3.61
C GLY A 112 -4.37 -9.23 -3.04
N ASP A 113 -4.35 -9.46 -1.73
CA ASP A 113 -3.33 -10.24 -1.07
C ASP A 113 -3.51 -11.74 -1.32
N TRP A 114 -2.53 -12.53 -0.84
CA TRP A 114 -2.52 -13.98 -1.03
C TRP A 114 -2.68 -14.77 0.29
N TYR A 115 -3.37 -14.21 1.30
CA TYR A 115 -3.53 -14.82 2.62
C TYR A 115 -4.44 -16.05 2.63
N GLU A 116 -5.58 -16.01 1.95
CA GLU A 116 -6.54 -17.13 1.90
C GLU A 116 -6.74 -17.68 0.47
N GLN A 117 -6.39 -16.89 -0.54
CA GLN A 117 -6.59 -17.13 -1.97
C GLN A 117 -5.38 -16.64 -2.77
N GLY A 118 -5.32 -16.88 -4.09
CA GLY A 118 -4.45 -16.11 -4.98
C GLY A 118 -5.20 -14.93 -5.61
N SER A 119 -4.49 -13.89 -6.02
CA SER A 119 -5.06 -12.76 -6.77
C SER A 119 -4.19 -12.44 -7.98
N VAL A 120 -4.82 -12.29 -9.15
CA VAL A 120 -4.12 -11.97 -10.40
C VAL A 120 -4.93 -10.97 -11.23
N LEU A 121 -4.24 -9.98 -11.78
CA LEU A 121 -4.78 -9.10 -12.81
C LEU A 121 -4.29 -9.57 -14.17
N ARG A 122 -5.22 -9.85 -15.08
CA ARG A 122 -4.94 -10.11 -16.50
C ARG A 122 -5.25 -8.86 -17.29
N VAL A 123 -4.32 -8.42 -18.13
CA VAL A 123 -4.49 -7.28 -19.03
C VAL A 123 -4.30 -7.76 -20.46
N THR A 124 -5.28 -7.50 -21.31
CA THR A 124 -5.30 -7.84 -22.74
C THR A 124 -5.69 -6.60 -23.55
N PRO A 125 -5.57 -6.62 -24.89
CA PRO A 125 -6.09 -5.53 -25.72
C PRO A 125 -7.60 -5.30 -25.57
N GLN A 126 -8.36 -6.29 -25.07
CA GLN A 126 -9.80 -6.20 -24.86
C GLN A 126 -10.18 -5.61 -23.48
N GLY A 127 -9.21 -5.44 -22.57
CA GLY A 127 -9.44 -4.86 -21.25
C GLY A 127 -8.68 -5.59 -20.15
N TRP A 128 -9.25 -5.56 -18.94
CA TRP A 128 -8.65 -6.16 -17.76
C TRP A 128 -9.64 -7.00 -16.96
N THR A 129 -9.13 -8.05 -16.31
CA THR A 129 -9.91 -8.91 -15.41
C THR A 129 -9.10 -9.16 -14.14
N LEU A 130 -9.71 -8.88 -12.99
CA LEU A 130 -9.13 -9.16 -11.67
C LEU A 130 -9.74 -10.46 -11.15
N ASP A 131 -8.94 -11.53 -11.15
CA ASP A 131 -9.38 -12.87 -10.78
C ASP A 131 -8.86 -13.27 -9.39
N THR A 132 -9.68 -14.06 -8.70
CA THR A 132 -9.27 -14.84 -7.54
C THR A 132 -8.91 -16.25 -7.96
N LEU A 133 -7.73 -16.72 -7.56
CA LEU A 133 -7.27 -18.09 -7.80
C LEU A 133 -7.50 -18.95 -6.56
N LYS A 134 -7.96 -20.18 -6.77
CA LYS A 134 -8.01 -21.19 -5.69
C LYS A 134 -6.58 -21.64 -5.38
N ARG A 135 -6.30 -21.87 -4.09
CA ARG A 135 -5.05 -22.48 -3.63
C ARG A 135 -4.93 -23.93 -4.07
#